data_AF-A0A542I5J0-F1
#
_entry.id   AF-A0A542I5J0-F1
#
_cell.length_a   1.000
_cell.length_b   1.000
_cell.length_c   1.000
_cell.angle_alpha   90.00
_cell.angle_beta   90.00
_cell.angle_gamma   90.00
#
_symmetry.space_group_name_H-M   'P 1'
#
loop_
_entity.id
_entity.type
_entity.pdbx_description
1 polymer ?
#
loop_
_entity_poly.entity_id
_entity_poly.type
_entity_poly.pdbx_seq_one_letter_code
_entity_poly.pdbx_strand_id
1 'polypeptide(L)'
;MTIVTVQKPAEPLTLFWKLIITLAAVVGVGTCAVLGFLYVMFFVPVPGTVEVLERQLTKQDAVHAIQDDDGDARIGESRLLAEYESMTYYAAPGMVPGVVCLVGKYPYDEYNYWEACNSLGDGRDILVEVPDPGNRTVVFVPDQFDHRELERDGWVTLHRNLLILPLTEAPQPAEPLTSSAMQQATGQGYAVPM
;
A
#
# COMPACT_ATOMS: atom_id res chain seq x y z
N MET A 1 22.94 -41.06 -68.65
CA MET A 1 23.45 -41.80 -67.47
C MET A 1 22.71 -41.21 -66.28
N THR A 2 21.64 -41.86 -65.83
CA THR A 2 20.70 -41.30 -64.86
C THR A 2 21.04 -41.89 -63.49
N ILE A 3 21.56 -41.08 -62.58
CA ILE A 3 21.87 -41.50 -61.22
C ILE A 3 20.55 -41.60 -60.46
N VAL A 4 20.06 -42.82 -60.26
CA VAL A 4 18.92 -43.09 -59.39
C VAL A 4 19.43 -43.07 -57.96
N THR A 5 19.23 -41.96 -57.25
CA THR A 5 19.44 -41.89 -55.80
C THR A 5 18.38 -42.75 -55.13
N VAL A 6 18.79 -43.94 -54.67
CA VAL A 6 17.98 -44.81 -53.83
C VAL A 6 17.78 -44.11 -52.49
N GLN A 7 16.61 -43.48 -52.32
CA GLN A 7 16.23 -42.83 -51.09
C GLN A 7 15.89 -43.91 -50.06
N LYS A 8 16.76 -44.09 -49.06
CA LYS A 8 16.56 -45.04 -47.97
C LYS A 8 15.23 -44.69 -47.27
N PRO A 9 14.30 -45.64 -47.08
CA PRO A 9 13.04 -45.35 -46.39
C PRO A 9 13.35 -44.88 -44.97
N ALA A 10 12.75 -43.77 -44.55
CA ALA A 10 12.88 -43.27 -43.19
C ALA A 10 12.36 -44.34 -42.22
N GLU A 11 13.24 -44.85 -41.36
CA GLU A 11 12.83 -45.80 -40.32
C GLU A 11 11.82 -45.12 -39.38
N PRO A 12 10.71 -45.81 -39.02
CA PRO A 12 9.70 -45.23 -38.17
C PRO A 12 10.27 -44.99 -36.77
N LEU A 13 10.16 -43.76 -36.30
CA LEU A 13 10.58 -43.36 -34.96
C LEU A 13 9.91 -44.27 -33.91
N THR A 14 10.72 -44.93 -33.07
CA THR A 14 10.20 -45.84 -32.05
C THR A 14 9.34 -45.07 -31.05
N LEU A 15 8.37 -45.75 -30.44
CA LEU A 15 7.42 -45.14 -29.50
C LEU A 15 8.14 -44.45 -28.32
N PHE A 16 9.29 -45.00 -27.91
CA PHE A 16 10.20 -44.42 -26.92
C PHE A 16 10.72 -43.03 -27.33
N TRP A 17 11.19 -42.86 -28.57
CA TRP A 17 11.65 -41.57 -29.08
C TRP A 17 10.51 -40.56 -29.22
N LYS A 18 9.31 -41.00 -29.60
CA LYS A 18 8.12 -40.15 -29.61
C LYS A 18 7.80 -39.62 -28.21
N LEU A 19 7.86 -40.49 -27.20
CA LEU A 19 7.66 -40.11 -25.79
C LEU A 19 8.69 -39.09 -25.30
N ILE A 20 9.98 -39.31 -25.58
CA ILE A 20 11.05 -38.37 -25.21
C ILE A 20 10.81 -37.00 -25.83
N ILE A 21 10.51 -36.94 -27.13
CA ILE A 21 10.26 -35.68 -27.83
C ILE A 21 9.03 -34.97 -27.23
N THR A 22 7.94 -35.70 -26.97
CA THR A 22 6.75 -35.09 -26.35
C THR A 22 7.04 -34.56 -24.95
N LEU A 23 7.83 -35.28 -24.14
CA LEU A 23 8.16 -34.86 -22.79
C LEU A 23 9.07 -33.64 -22.78
N ALA A 24 10.08 -33.62 -23.66
CA ALA A 24 10.94 -32.45 -23.86
C ALA A 24 10.15 -31.22 -24.31
N ALA A 25 9.19 -31.40 -25.23
CA ALA A 25 8.31 -30.31 -25.67
C ALA A 25 7.43 -29.78 -24.52
N VAL A 26 6.82 -30.66 -23.72
CA VAL A 26 6.00 -30.25 -22.55
C VAL A 26 6.83 -29.50 -21.52
N VAL A 27 8.02 -30.00 -21.19
CA VAL A 27 8.92 -29.34 -20.23
C VAL A 27 9.40 -27.99 -20.77
N GLY A 28 9.77 -27.92 -22.05
CA GLY A 28 10.20 -26.67 -22.69
C GLY A 28 9.10 -25.61 -22.69
N VAL A 29 7.89 -25.97 -23.13
CA VAL A 29 6.73 -25.06 -23.13
C VAL A 29 6.36 -24.65 -21.70
N GLY A 30 6.35 -25.59 -20.75
CA GLY A 30 6.08 -25.30 -19.34
C GLY A 30 7.08 -24.31 -18.75
N THR A 31 8.37 -24.50 -19.03
CA THR A 31 9.43 -23.60 -18.57
C THR A 31 9.26 -22.20 -19.16
N CYS A 32 9.01 -22.09 -20.46
CA CYS A 32 8.76 -20.80 -21.11
C CYS A 32 7.52 -20.10 -20.55
N ALA A 33 6.43 -20.84 -20.28
CA ALA A 33 5.22 -20.29 -19.70
C ALA A 33 5.46 -19.75 -18.28
N VAL A 34 6.17 -20.51 -17.44
CA VAL A 34 6.51 -20.08 -16.07
C VAL A 34 7.42 -18.86 -16.09
N LEU A 35 8.46 -18.85 -16.92
CA LEU A 35 9.36 -17.70 -17.05
C LEU A 35 8.64 -16.47 -17.60
N GLY A 36 7.75 -16.64 -18.58
CA GLY A 36 6.91 -15.56 -19.09
C GLY A 36 6.01 -14.98 -18.02
N PHE A 37 5.39 -15.83 -17.19
CA PHE A 37 4.57 -15.38 -16.07
C PHE A 37 5.39 -14.61 -15.03
N LEU A 38 6.55 -15.14 -14.65
CA LEU A 38 7.46 -14.44 -13.72
C LEU A 38 7.92 -13.10 -14.30
N TYR A 39 8.24 -13.04 -15.59
CA TYR A 39 8.61 -11.79 -16.24
C TYR A 39 7.50 -10.75 -16.12
N VAL A 40 6.24 -11.14 -16.40
CA VAL A 40 5.10 -10.22 -16.28
C VAL A 40 4.92 -9.75 -14.84
N MET A 41 5.01 -10.64 -13.86
CA MET A 41 4.82 -10.31 -12.45
C MET A 41 5.84 -9.30 -11.90
N PHE A 42 7.10 -9.36 -12.38
CA PHE A 42 8.17 -8.52 -11.85
C PHE A 42 8.48 -7.30 -12.71
N PHE A 43 8.44 -7.43 -14.04
CA PHE A 43 8.95 -6.40 -14.96
C PHE A 43 7.89 -5.57 -15.65
N VAL A 44 6.62 -5.98 -15.64
CA VAL A 44 5.55 -5.14 -16.19
C VAL A 44 5.08 -4.19 -15.08
N PRO A 45 5.07 -2.86 -15.31
CA PRO A 45 4.61 -1.91 -14.32
C PRO A 45 3.15 -2.14 -13.99
N VAL A 46 2.83 -2.11 -12.70
CA VAL A 46 1.45 -2.17 -12.21
C VAL A 46 0.95 -0.73 -12.13
N PRO A 47 -0.19 -0.36 -12.74
CA PRO A 47 -0.71 0.99 -12.59
C PRO A 47 -1.09 1.24 -11.13
N GLY A 48 -0.56 2.31 -10.52
CA GLY A 48 -0.98 2.72 -9.20
C GLY A 48 -2.42 3.22 -9.21
N THR A 49 -3.17 2.94 -8.14
CA THR A 49 -4.49 3.54 -7.88
C THR A 49 -4.58 4.04 -6.45
N VAL A 50 -5.52 4.96 -6.23
CA VAL A 50 -5.91 5.42 -4.89
C VAL A 50 -7.44 5.43 -4.84
N GLU A 51 -8.01 4.28 -4.53
CA GLU A 51 -9.46 4.01 -4.51
C GLU A 51 -10.19 4.96 -3.54
N VAL A 52 -9.49 5.43 -2.50
CA VAL A 52 -10.07 6.40 -1.56
C VAL A 52 -10.49 7.70 -2.24
N LEU A 53 -9.86 8.10 -3.36
CA LEU A 53 -10.23 9.30 -4.12
C LEU A 53 -11.47 9.10 -5.00
N GLU A 54 -11.77 7.86 -5.38
CA GLU A 54 -12.90 7.52 -6.25
C GLU A 54 -14.24 7.43 -5.50
N ARG A 55 -14.20 7.24 -4.19
CA ARG A 55 -15.42 7.17 -3.37
C ARG A 55 -16.11 8.53 -3.28
N GLN A 56 -17.42 8.50 -3.02
CA GLN A 56 -18.22 9.71 -2.76
C GLN A 56 -17.74 10.45 -1.51
N LEU A 57 -17.79 11.78 -1.54
CA LEU A 57 -17.51 12.62 -0.37
C LEU A 57 -18.51 12.34 0.74
N THR A 58 -17.99 12.21 1.95
CA THR A 58 -18.74 12.14 3.21
C THR A 58 -18.54 13.43 3.99
N LYS A 59 -19.24 13.59 5.12
CA LYS A 59 -19.11 14.77 5.99
C LYS A 59 -17.75 14.88 6.69
N GLN A 60 -17.00 13.79 6.76
CA GLN A 60 -15.66 13.75 7.33
C GLN A 60 -14.59 14.05 6.27
N ASP A 61 -14.99 14.09 5.00
CA ASP A 61 -14.14 14.44 3.87
C ASP A 61 -14.23 15.93 3.55
N ALA A 62 -13.29 16.39 2.72
CA ALA A 62 -13.03 17.78 2.44
C ALA A 62 -12.68 18.57 3.71
N VAL A 63 -11.46 19.11 3.73
CA VAL A 63 -11.10 20.14 4.70
C VAL A 63 -11.87 21.41 4.32
N HIS A 64 -13.14 21.49 4.69
CA HIS A 64 -14.09 22.53 4.25
C HIS A 64 -13.65 23.96 4.63
N ALA A 65 -12.77 24.10 5.61
CA ALA A 65 -12.28 25.38 6.08
C ALA A 65 -11.13 25.97 5.23
N ILE A 66 -10.45 25.14 4.42
CA ILE A 66 -9.28 25.56 3.66
C ILE A 66 -9.64 25.65 2.19
N GLN A 67 -9.68 26.88 1.69
CA GLN A 67 -9.63 27.18 0.26
C GLN A 67 -8.23 27.71 -0.01
N ASP A 68 -7.37 26.85 -0.54
CA ASP A 68 -6.11 27.28 -1.11
C ASP A 68 -6.18 27.06 -2.62
N ASP A 69 -6.38 28.16 -3.35
CA ASP A 69 -6.43 28.15 -4.80
C ASP A 69 -5.03 28.14 -5.43
N ASP A 70 -3.99 28.44 -4.64
CA ASP A 70 -2.59 28.49 -5.08
C ASP A 70 -1.83 27.16 -4.79
N GLY A 71 -2.46 26.25 -4.06
CA GLY A 71 -1.89 24.94 -3.68
C GLY A 71 -1.86 23.92 -4.81
N ASP A 72 -1.00 22.91 -4.67
CA ASP A 72 -0.85 21.81 -5.62
C ASP A 72 -1.94 20.74 -5.44
N ALA A 73 -2.65 20.74 -4.31
CA ALA A 73 -3.74 19.83 -4.01
C ALA A 73 -5.12 20.49 -4.07
N ARG A 74 -6.12 19.77 -4.61
CA ARG A 74 -7.54 20.16 -4.57
C ARG A 74 -8.13 19.84 -3.20
N ILE A 75 -7.86 20.68 -2.22
CA ILE A 75 -8.24 20.46 -0.81
C ILE A 75 -9.75 20.23 -0.62
N GLY A 76 -10.60 20.93 -1.38
CA GLY A 76 -12.05 20.76 -1.36
C GLY A 76 -12.54 19.39 -1.85
N GLU A 77 -11.68 18.63 -2.53
CA GLU A 77 -11.96 17.27 -3.01
C GLU A 77 -11.17 16.21 -2.22
N SER A 78 -10.62 16.57 -1.06
CA SER A 78 -9.86 15.65 -0.22
C SER A 78 -10.75 14.58 0.45
N ARG A 79 -10.13 13.46 0.83
CA ARG A 79 -10.76 12.29 1.45
C ARG A 79 -10.00 11.93 2.70
N LEU A 80 -10.71 11.78 3.82
CA LEU A 80 -10.12 11.38 5.07
C LEU A 80 -9.47 10.00 4.91
N LEU A 81 -8.22 9.90 5.37
CA LEU A 81 -7.48 8.64 5.48
C LEU A 81 -7.52 8.15 6.93
N ALA A 82 -7.02 8.97 7.86
CA ALA A 82 -6.94 8.65 9.27
C ALA A 82 -6.73 9.89 10.15
N GLU A 83 -7.04 9.74 11.43
CA GLU A 83 -6.62 10.64 12.50
C GLU A 83 -5.58 9.92 13.35
N TYR A 84 -4.46 10.57 13.63
CA TYR A 84 -3.41 10.01 14.48
C TYR A 84 -2.72 11.08 15.33
N GLU A 85 -2.85 10.91 16.63
CA GLU A 85 -2.49 11.91 17.66
C GLU A 85 -3.10 13.29 17.36
N SER A 86 -2.28 14.30 17.10
CA SER A 86 -2.70 15.69 16.85
C SER A 86 -2.80 16.05 15.36
N MET A 87 -2.91 15.06 14.47
CA MET A 87 -2.96 15.26 13.02
C MET A 87 -4.10 14.48 12.38
N THR A 88 -4.75 15.12 11.41
CA THR A 88 -5.69 14.47 10.50
C THR A 88 -5.08 14.43 9.10
N TYR A 89 -5.07 13.24 8.50
CA TYR A 89 -4.47 12.99 7.20
C TYR A 89 -5.56 12.75 6.15
N TYR A 90 -5.37 13.37 4.99
CA TYR A 90 -6.27 13.26 3.86
C TYR A 90 -5.50 12.93 2.59
N ALA A 91 -6.13 12.20 1.69
CA ALA A 91 -5.71 12.11 0.29
C ALA A 91 -6.46 13.18 -0.51
N ALA A 92 -5.78 13.90 -1.39
CA ALA A 92 -6.39 14.85 -2.29
C ALA A 92 -5.94 14.61 -3.74
N PRO A 93 -6.81 14.87 -4.74
CA PRO A 93 -6.36 14.92 -6.12
C PRO A 93 -5.47 16.15 -6.32
N GLY A 94 -4.41 16.02 -7.11
CA GLY A 94 -3.59 17.16 -7.50
C GLY A 94 -4.30 18.07 -8.51
N MET A 95 -3.74 19.25 -8.75
CA MET A 95 -4.27 20.19 -9.75
C MET A 95 -4.20 19.62 -11.18
N VAL A 96 -3.19 18.79 -11.46
CA VAL A 96 -2.94 18.13 -12.75
C VAL A 96 -3.41 16.66 -12.71
N PRO A 97 -4.01 16.13 -13.80
CA PRO A 97 -4.40 14.72 -13.85
C PRO A 97 -3.24 13.76 -13.59
N GLY A 98 -3.52 12.71 -12.80
CA GLY A 98 -2.52 11.70 -12.44
C GLY A 98 -1.56 12.14 -11.33
N VAL A 99 -1.78 13.29 -10.68
CA VAL A 99 -1.09 13.69 -9.45
C VAL A 99 -2.02 13.43 -8.26
N VAL A 100 -1.45 12.90 -7.18
CA VAL A 100 -2.14 12.66 -5.92
C VAL A 100 -1.32 13.24 -4.78
N CYS A 101 -2.01 13.76 -3.77
CA CYS A 101 -1.41 14.50 -2.68
C CYS A 101 -1.81 13.92 -1.33
N LEU A 102 -0.83 13.86 -0.43
CA LEU A 102 -1.06 13.69 0.99
C LEU A 102 -1.20 15.08 1.62
N VAL A 103 -2.26 15.27 2.38
CA VAL A 103 -2.54 16.51 3.10
C VAL A 103 -2.60 16.20 4.59
N GLY A 104 -1.82 16.90 5.39
CA GLY A 104 -1.90 16.84 6.85
C GLY A 104 -2.46 18.13 7.41
N LYS A 105 -3.46 18.04 8.28
CA LYS A 105 -4.09 19.19 8.95
C LYS A 105 -3.98 19.06 10.47
N TYR A 106 -3.68 20.18 11.13
CA TYR A 106 -3.83 20.30 12.58
C TYR A 106 -5.29 20.57 12.98
N PRO A 107 -5.82 19.90 14.02
CA PRO A 107 -7.21 20.10 14.45
C PRO A 107 -7.43 21.45 15.15
N TYR A 108 -6.38 22.08 15.67
CA TYR A 108 -6.48 23.31 16.47
C TYR A 108 -6.26 24.60 15.68
N ASP A 109 -5.89 24.49 14.41
CA ASP A 109 -5.63 25.64 13.53
C ASP A 109 -6.40 25.46 12.23
N GLU A 110 -7.27 26.44 11.94
CA GLU A 110 -8.16 26.38 10.80
C GLU A 110 -7.41 26.46 9.47
N TYR A 111 -6.27 27.15 9.44
CA TYR A 111 -5.50 27.47 8.23
C TYR A 111 -4.18 26.72 8.12
N ASN A 112 -3.71 26.07 9.18
CA ASN A 112 -2.43 25.37 9.15
C ASN A 112 -2.60 23.93 8.65
N TYR A 113 -2.04 23.70 7.47
CA TYR A 113 -1.91 22.39 6.85
C TYR A 113 -0.59 22.35 6.09
N TRP A 114 -0.21 21.14 5.71
CA TRP A 114 0.84 20.90 4.74
C TRP A 114 0.34 19.92 3.71
N GLU A 115 0.95 19.99 2.53
CA GLU A 115 0.66 19.08 1.43
C GLU A 115 1.96 18.59 0.81
N ALA A 116 1.90 17.37 0.29
CA ALA A 116 2.99 16.79 -0.47
C ALA A 116 2.38 15.94 -1.58
N CYS A 117 2.76 16.22 -2.82
CA CYS A 117 2.16 15.66 -4.01
C CYS A 117 3.18 14.87 -4.83
N ASN A 118 2.72 13.82 -5.49
CA ASN A 118 3.52 13.11 -6.48
C ASN A 118 2.64 12.52 -7.58
N SER A 119 3.24 12.15 -8.72
CA SER A 119 2.53 11.46 -9.77
C SER A 119 2.20 10.02 -9.37
N LEU A 120 1.02 9.57 -9.80
CA LEU A 120 0.57 8.20 -9.71
C LEU A 120 1.37 7.38 -10.73
N GLY A 121 2.42 6.72 -10.24
CA GLY A 121 3.36 5.92 -11.05
C GLY A 121 3.04 4.42 -10.99
N ASP A 122 4.08 3.62 -10.70
CA ASP A 122 3.90 2.20 -10.42
C ASP A 122 3.17 2.00 -9.07
N GLY A 123 2.21 1.09 -9.03
CA GLY A 123 1.45 0.73 -7.84
C GLY A 123 2.27 0.04 -6.75
N ARG A 124 3.56 -0.20 -7.00
CA ARG A 124 4.50 -0.77 -6.01
C ARG A 124 5.41 0.28 -5.38
N ASP A 125 5.35 1.52 -5.84
CA ASP A 125 6.22 2.59 -5.35
C ASP A 125 5.51 3.44 -4.29
N ILE A 126 6.30 3.97 -3.35
CA ILE A 126 5.82 4.97 -2.40
C ILE A 126 5.52 6.26 -3.18
N LEU A 127 4.32 6.83 -2.98
CA LEU A 127 3.93 8.07 -3.66
C LEU A 127 4.61 9.25 -2.98
N VAL A 128 4.51 9.32 -1.65
CA VAL A 128 5.06 10.43 -0.87
C VAL A 128 5.66 9.87 0.41
N GLU A 129 6.84 10.36 0.77
CA GLU A 129 7.47 10.15 2.07
C GLU A 129 7.89 11.51 2.60
N VAL A 130 7.28 11.94 3.71
CA VAL A 130 7.56 13.25 4.31
C VAL A 130 7.52 13.18 5.83
N PRO A 131 8.34 13.97 6.53
CA PRO A 131 8.14 14.19 7.95
C PRO A 131 6.88 15.03 8.14
N ASP A 132 5.99 14.60 9.04
CA ASP A 132 4.97 15.49 9.55
C ASP A 132 5.60 16.50 10.54
N PRO A 133 4.88 17.54 10.97
CA PRO A 133 5.48 18.56 11.83
C PRO A 133 5.59 18.12 13.30
N GLY A 134 5.12 16.91 13.64
CA GLY A 134 5.51 16.15 14.84
C GLY A 134 6.82 15.38 14.67
N ASN A 135 7.51 15.53 13.53
CA ASN A 135 8.75 14.85 13.15
C ASN A 135 8.61 13.31 13.05
N ARG A 136 7.39 12.81 12.78
CA ARG A 136 7.13 11.41 12.42
C ARG A 136 7.23 11.28 10.91
N THR A 137 7.84 10.21 10.42
CA THR A 137 7.84 9.96 8.98
C THR A 137 6.50 9.35 8.58
N VAL A 138 5.86 9.94 7.58
CA VAL A 138 4.58 9.50 7.04
C VAL A 138 4.78 9.10 5.59
N VAL A 139 4.22 7.96 5.21
CA VAL A 139 4.22 7.49 3.82
C VAL A 139 2.82 7.35 3.28
N PHE A 140 2.62 7.90 2.09
CA PHE A 140 1.43 7.74 1.28
C PHE A 140 1.72 6.78 0.14
N VAL A 141 0.87 5.76 0.00
CA VAL A 141 1.11 4.63 -0.90
C VAL A 141 -0.12 4.29 -1.74
N PRO A 142 0.05 3.73 -2.94
CA PRO A 142 -1.06 3.28 -3.78
C PRO A 142 -1.71 2.01 -3.22
N ASP A 143 -2.89 1.64 -3.73
CA ASP A 143 -3.67 0.50 -3.23
C ASP A 143 -3.00 -0.88 -3.41
N GLN A 144 -2.04 -0.97 -4.34
CA GLN A 144 -1.30 -2.18 -4.69
C GLN A 144 -0.01 -2.34 -3.86
N PHE A 145 0.36 -1.33 -3.07
CA PHE A 145 1.59 -1.36 -2.29
C PHE A 145 1.55 -2.48 -1.24
N ASP A 146 2.66 -3.18 -1.06
CA ASP A 146 2.78 -4.23 -0.05
C ASP A 146 3.36 -3.67 1.24
N HIS A 147 2.53 -3.60 2.28
CA HIS A 147 2.89 -2.99 3.55
C HIS A 147 3.84 -3.85 4.38
N ARG A 148 3.98 -5.15 4.07
CA ARG A 148 4.63 -6.14 4.96
C ARG A 148 6.10 -5.85 5.25
N GLU A 149 6.81 -5.21 4.34
CA GLU A 149 8.21 -4.83 4.55
C GLU A 149 8.31 -3.66 5.54
N LEU A 150 7.53 -2.60 5.30
CA LEU A 150 7.48 -1.44 6.20
C LEU A 150 6.97 -1.82 7.59
N GLU A 151 5.90 -2.62 7.69
CA GLU A 151 5.37 -3.05 8.99
C GLU A 151 6.39 -3.85 9.80
N ARG A 152 7.27 -4.63 9.13
CA ARG A 152 8.36 -5.35 9.78
C ARG A 152 9.43 -4.40 10.33
N ASP A 153 9.62 -3.26 9.66
CA ASP A 153 10.56 -2.21 10.05
C ASP A 153 9.98 -1.25 11.11
N GLY A 154 8.79 -1.55 11.64
CA GLY A 154 8.17 -0.82 12.74
C GLY A 154 7.17 0.25 12.32
N TRP A 155 6.83 0.32 11.03
CA TRP A 155 5.76 1.19 10.55
C TRP A 155 4.39 0.68 11.01
N VAL A 156 3.47 1.61 11.24
CA VAL A 156 2.09 1.35 11.61
C VAL A 156 1.18 1.76 10.46
N THR A 157 0.41 0.82 9.93
CA THR A 157 -0.63 1.09 8.94
C THR A 157 -1.85 1.73 9.62
N LEU A 158 -2.12 2.99 9.28
CA LEU A 158 -3.29 3.73 9.77
C LEU A 158 -4.47 3.64 8.79
N HIS A 159 -4.16 3.58 7.49
CA HIS A 159 -5.11 3.37 6.40
C HIS A 159 -4.42 2.55 5.30
N ARG A 160 -5.18 1.94 4.39
CA ARG A 160 -4.63 1.20 3.24
C ARG A 160 -3.66 2.01 2.39
N ASN A 161 -3.76 3.34 2.40
CA ASN A 161 -2.89 4.23 1.64
C ASN A 161 -1.95 5.04 2.55
N LEU A 162 -1.93 4.80 3.86
CA LEU A 162 -1.22 5.63 4.83
C LEU A 162 -0.54 4.78 5.90
N LEU A 163 0.78 4.89 5.98
CA LEU A 163 1.56 4.35 7.10
C LEU A 163 2.34 5.47 7.78
N ILE A 164 2.61 5.29 9.07
CA ILE A 164 3.41 6.20 9.87
C ILE A 164 4.49 5.42 10.60
N LEU A 165 5.67 6.00 10.73
CA LEU A 165 6.70 5.50 11.63
C LEU A 165 6.51 6.22 12.97
N PRO A 166 6.03 5.54 14.03
CA PRO A 166 5.83 6.17 15.32
C PRO A 166 7.17 6.67 15.87
N LEU A 167 7.15 7.78 16.61
CA LEU A 167 8.29 8.12 17.45
C LEU A 167 8.45 7.00 18.48
N THR A 168 9.68 6.51 18.65
CA THR A 168 10.05 5.39 19.54
C THR A 168 9.66 5.60 21.02
N GLU A 169 9.06 6.74 21.37
CA GLU A 169 8.56 7.09 22.71
C GLU A 169 7.01 7.05 22.86
N ALA A 170 6.25 6.68 21.82
CA ALA A 170 4.79 6.57 21.94
C ALA A 170 4.41 5.38 22.86
N PRO A 171 3.65 5.60 23.95
CA PRO A 171 3.15 4.51 24.78
C PRO A 171 2.33 3.54 23.93
N GLN A 172 2.67 2.25 24.00
CA GLN A 172 1.81 1.19 23.48
C GLN A 172 0.37 1.43 23.98
N PRO A 173 -0.67 1.25 23.13
CA PRO A 173 -2.04 1.24 23.61
C PRO A 173 -2.10 0.21 24.73
N ALA A 174 -2.46 0.65 25.94
CA ALA A 174 -2.58 -0.23 27.08
C ALA A 174 -3.44 -1.43 26.66
N GLU A 175 -2.90 -2.63 26.83
CA GLU A 175 -3.66 -3.87 26.70
C GLU A 175 -5.02 -3.68 27.38
N PRO A 176 -6.11 -4.21 26.81
CA PRO A 176 -7.42 -4.11 27.45
C PRO A 176 -7.29 -4.67 28.86
N LEU A 177 -7.57 -3.82 29.86
CA LEU A 177 -7.52 -4.16 31.27
C LEU A 177 -8.21 -5.51 31.48
N THR A 178 -7.40 -6.56 31.66
CA THR A 178 -7.91 -7.85 32.08
C THR A 178 -8.57 -7.66 33.44
N SER A 179 -9.74 -8.25 33.62
CA SER A 179 -10.68 -7.99 34.72
C SER A 179 -10.09 -8.15 36.13
N SER A 180 -8.87 -8.68 36.24
CA SER A 180 -8.07 -8.80 37.45
C SER A 180 -7.80 -7.46 38.14
N ALA A 181 -7.66 -6.35 37.41
CA ALA A 181 -7.41 -5.04 38.01
C ALA A 181 -8.64 -4.42 38.70
N MET A 182 -9.86 -4.80 38.28
CA MET A 182 -11.10 -4.27 38.85
C MET A 182 -11.43 -4.90 40.22
N GLN A 183 -10.88 -6.07 40.52
CA GLN A 183 -11.11 -6.79 41.77
C GLN A 183 -10.23 -6.30 42.93
N GLN A 184 -9.17 -5.55 42.65
CA GLN A 184 -8.28 -5.00 43.69
C GLN A 184 -8.75 -3.63 44.23
N ALA A 185 -9.64 -2.94 43.52
CA ALA A 185 -10.13 -1.61 43.93
C ALA A 185 -11.35 -1.62 44.87
N THR A 186 -11.99 -2.77 45.08
CA THR A 186 -13.21 -2.89 45.91
C THR A 186 -12.97 -3.46 47.33
N GLY A 187 -11.71 -3.69 47.72
CA GLY A 187 -11.36 -4.41 48.95
C GLY A 187 -10.92 -3.58 50.17
N GLN A 188 -10.83 -2.25 50.11
CA GLN A 188 -10.39 -1.44 51.27
C GLN A 188 -11.58 -0.70 51.90
N GLY A 189 -12.21 -1.39 52.87
CA GLY A 189 -13.21 -0.83 53.76
C GLY A 189 -12.61 0.24 54.68
N TYR A 190 -13.28 1.39 54.74
CA TYR A 190 -13.00 2.49 55.65
C TYR A 190 -13.28 2.08 57.11
N ALA A 191 -12.27 2.17 57.98
CA ALA A 191 -12.46 2.23 59.42
C ALA A 191 -12.61 3.71 59.84
N VAL A 192 -13.74 4.03 60.48
CA VAL A 192 -14.02 5.35 61.08
C VAL A 192 -13.53 5.34 62.53
N PRO A 193 -12.71 6.30 62.98
CA PRO A 193 -12.46 6.47 64.40
C PRO A 193 -13.47 7.45 65.03
N MET A 194 -13.91 7.11 66.24
CA MET A 194 -14.59 7.99 67.20
C MET A 194 -13.62 9.02 67.77
#